data_AF-A0A455T3L1-F1
#
_entry.id   AF-A0A455T3L1-F1
#
_cell.length_a   1.000
_cell.length_b   1.000
_cell.length_c   1.000
_cell.angle_alpha   90.00
_cell.angle_beta   90.00
_cell.angle_gamma   90.00
#
_symmetry.space_group_name_H-M   'P 1'
#
loop_
_entity.id
_entity.type
_entity.pdbx_description
1 polymer ?
#
loop_
_entity_poly.entity_id
_entity_poly.type
_entity_poly.pdbx_seq_one_letter_code
_entity_poly.pdbx_strand_id
1 'polypeptide(L)'
;MLQALEPAMQEALKTTHQGRIYLRERAIPLEIALTHGVGLLTPAIIAGLPRARQRRLLQRWSGRLIFPLQAAGSRGYIGRTLWGWRPGMDENAHKQLLERLGRPQRWIKTNPAGCFSVPPEQLSSQLIVVEGTFDRLALLSAGFRAEEVVALAGVALPATWLPPHVRSVLLALDGDEGGGEATARLSAQLREQGRAVNCCLIPPDGQGKDWNERWRLLGHAGLQPLRDSYRRL
;
A
#
# COMPACT_ATOMS: atom_id res chain seq x y z
N MET A 1 -14.08 -14.34 -0.14
CA MET A 1 -13.18 -15.50 -0.06
C MET A 1 -11.86 -15.14 0.62
N LEU A 2 -11.07 -14.19 0.09
CA LEU A 2 -9.84 -13.74 0.76
C LEU A 2 -10.08 -13.23 2.20
N GLN A 3 -11.18 -12.51 2.43
CA GLN A 3 -11.58 -12.03 3.76
C GLN A 3 -11.64 -13.14 4.81
N ALA A 4 -12.22 -14.29 4.46
CA ALA A 4 -12.34 -15.42 5.39
C ALA A 4 -10.99 -16.08 5.70
N LEU A 5 -9.94 -15.78 4.93
CA LEU A 5 -8.60 -16.31 5.11
C LEU A 5 -7.68 -15.34 5.86
N GLU A 6 -8.14 -14.13 6.21
CA GLU A 6 -7.29 -13.12 6.85
C GLU A 6 -6.57 -13.62 8.10
N PRO A 7 -7.23 -14.30 9.06
CA PRO A 7 -6.54 -14.82 10.23
C PRO A 7 -5.42 -15.79 9.87
N ALA A 8 -5.69 -16.70 8.92
CA ALA A 8 -4.69 -17.67 8.45
C ALA A 8 -3.54 -16.99 7.69
N MET A 9 -3.82 -15.96 6.88
CA MET A 9 -2.81 -15.20 6.15
C MET A 9 -1.93 -14.38 7.10
N GLN A 10 -2.50 -13.75 8.13
CA GLN A 10 -1.75 -13.03 9.15
C GLN A 10 -0.87 -13.99 9.95
N GLU A 11 -1.39 -15.17 10.32
CA GLU A 11 -0.61 -16.19 11.02
C GLU A 11 0.54 -16.73 10.15
N ALA A 12 0.28 -16.97 8.87
CA ALA A 12 1.34 -17.35 7.94
C ALA A 12 2.39 -16.25 7.77
N LEU A 13 2.03 -14.97 7.82
CA LEU A 13 2.99 -13.87 7.76
C LEU A 13 3.88 -13.82 9.02
N LYS A 14 3.34 -14.13 10.21
CA LYS A 14 4.13 -14.22 11.46
C LYS A 14 5.15 -15.36 11.44
N THR A 15 4.78 -16.50 10.88
CA THR A 15 5.57 -17.73 10.96
C THR A 15 6.50 -17.92 9.76
N THR A 16 6.15 -17.37 8.59
CA THR A 16 6.94 -17.56 7.36
C THR A 16 8.10 -16.58 7.27
N HIS A 17 9.31 -17.12 7.20
CA HIS A 17 10.55 -16.35 7.10
C HIS A 17 10.58 -15.39 5.90
N GLN A 18 10.10 -15.82 4.72
CA GLN A 18 10.18 -15.03 3.48
C GLN A 18 9.40 -13.70 3.57
N GLY A 19 8.17 -13.71 4.07
CA GLY A 19 7.36 -12.50 4.21
C GLY A 19 7.97 -11.51 5.21
N ARG A 20 8.51 -12.03 6.32
CA ARG A 20 9.17 -11.23 7.35
C ARG A 20 10.45 -10.57 6.86
N ILE A 21 11.29 -11.31 6.15
CA ILE A 21 12.49 -10.73 5.53
C ILE A 21 12.09 -9.64 4.54
N TYR A 22 11.10 -9.89 3.68
CA TYR A 22 10.67 -8.92 2.68
C TYR A 22 10.22 -7.59 3.31
N LEU A 23 9.44 -7.65 4.41
CA LEU A 23 9.02 -6.46 5.14
C LEU A 23 10.21 -5.77 5.85
N ARG A 24 11.09 -6.54 6.49
CA ARG A 24 12.29 -6.02 7.16
C ARG A 24 13.21 -5.29 6.20
N GLU A 25 13.44 -5.84 5.01
CA GLU A 25 14.26 -5.22 3.96
C GLU A 25 13.62 -3.95 3.40
N ARG A 26 12.34 -3.69 3.68
CA ARG A 26 11.64 -2.42 3.42
C ARG A 26 11.60 -1.47 4.60
N ALA A 27 12.31 -1.81 5.68
CA ALA A 27 12.22 -1.13 6.98
C ALA A 27 10.78 -1.04 7.51
N ILE A 28 9.92 -2.01 7.17
CA ILE A 28 8.54 -2.09 7.66
C ILE A 28 8.50 -3.11 8.80
N PRO A 29 8.17 -2.69 10.03
CA PRO A 29 8.01 -3.61 11.13
C PRO A 29 6.81 -4.55 10.91
N LEU A 30 6.98 -5.81 11.30
CA LEU A 30 6.00 -6.88 11.08
C LEU A 30 4.66 -6.58 11.77
N GLU A 31 4.73 -6.07 12.99
CA GLU A 31 3.63 -5.65 13.83
C GLU A 31 2.81 -4.52 13.20
N ILE A 32 3.44 -3.57 12.51
CA ILE A 32 2.74 -2.51 11.78
C ILE A 32 1.94 -3.12 10.61
N ALA A 33 2.58 -4.01 9.83
CA ALA A 33 1.90 -4.71 8.74
C ALA A 33 0.71 -5.54 9.26
N LEU A 34 0.89 -6.33 10.33
CA LEU A 34 -0.16 -7.17 10.92
C LEU A 34 -1.30 -6.34 11.50
N THR A 35 -1.00 -5.26 12.22
CA THR A 35 -2.01 -4.34 12.81
C THR A 35 -2.94 -3.77 11.75
N HIS A 36 -2.42 -3.57 10.52
CA HIS A 36 -3.22 -3.09 9.39
C HIS A 36 -3.71 -4.21 8.45
N GLY A 37 -3.78 -5.44 8.95
CA GLY A 37 -4.45 -6.54 8.27
C GLY A 37 -3.63 -7.18 7.14
N VAL A 38 -2.34 -6.83 6.99
CA VAL A 38 -1.49 -7.45 5.97
C VAL A 38 -1.26 -8.91 6.34
N GLY A 39 -1.40 -9.80 5.37
CA GLY A 39 -1.14 -11.22 5.52
C GLY A 39 -0.33 -11.80 4.37
N LEU A 40 0.04 -13.07 4.47
CA LEU A 40 0.73 -13.81 3.42
C LEU A 40 -0.14 -14.99 2.99
N LEU A 41 -0.57 -15.02 1.74
CA LEU A 41 -1.29 -16.18 1.20
C LEU A 41 -0.28 -17.23 0.70
N THR A 42 -0.10 -18.30 1.46
CA THR A 42 0.84 -19.39 1.13
C THR A 42 0.16 -20.50 0.33
N PRO A 43 0.93 -21.33 -0.41
CA PRO A 43 0.41 -22.53 -1.03
C PRO A 43 -0.29 -23.48 -0.04
N ALA A 44 0.19 -23.57 1.20
CA ALA A 44 -0.38 -24.41 2.24
C ALA A 44 -1.81 -23.99 2.63
N ILE A 45 -2.07 -22.68 2.77
CA ILE A 45 -3.42 -22.15 3.01
C ILE A 45 -4.36 -22.55 1.86
N ILE A 46 -3.89 -22.42 0.62
CA ILE A 46 -4.69 -22.76 -0.56
C ILE A 46 -4.97 -24.27 -0.61
N ALA A 47 -3.97 -25.10 -0.34
CA ALA A 47 -4.11 -26.56 -0.33
C ALA A 47 -5.13 -27.04 0.71
N GLY A 48 -5.21 -26.37 1.86
CA GLY A 48 -6.16 -26.67 2.93
C GLY A 48 -7.62 -26.30 2.67
N LEU A 49 -7.93 -25.60 1.56
CA LEU A 49 -9.32 -25.24 1.25
C LEU A 49 -10.12 -26.47 0.81
N PRO A 50 -11.39 -26.63 1.24
CA PRO A 50 -12.17 -27.84 0.98
C PRO A 50 -12.56 -27.99 -0.50
N ARG A 51 -12.91 -26.89 -1.18
CA ARG A 51 -13.46 -26.94 -2.55
C ARG A 51 -12.38 -26.71 -3.60
N ALA A 52 -12.27 -27.63 -4.57
CA ALA A 52 -11.34 -27.51 -5.70
C ALA A 52 -11.50 -26.19 -6.50
N ARG A 53 -12.73 -25.69 -6.62
CA ARG A 53 -13.00 -24.40 -7.27
C ARG A 53 -12.33 -23.23 -6.53
N GLN A 54 -12.35 -23.21 -5.19
CA GLN A 54 -11.71 -22.17 -4.39
C GLN A 54 -10.19 -22.21 -4.57
N ARG A 55 -9.60 -23.42 -4.54
CA ARG A 55 -8.17 -23.63 -4.78
C ARG A 55 -7.73 -23.05 -6.12
N ARG A 56 -8.45 -23.38 -7.21
CA ARG A 56 -8.17 -22.86 -8.55
C ARG A 56 -8.25 -21.32 -8.62
N LEU A 57 -9.28 -20.73 -8.03
CA LEU A 57 -9.46 -19.27 -8.03
C LEU A 57 -8.35 -18.52 -7.26
N LEU A 58 -7.82 -19.12 -6.19
CA LEU A 58 -6.77 -18.53 -5.36
C LEU A 58 -5.36 -18.85 -5.82
N GLN A 59 -5.16 -19.77 -6.76
CA GLN A 59 -3.82 -20.17 -7.19
C GLN A 59 -2.98 -18.98 -7.66
N ARG A 60 -3.58 -18.02 -8.39
CA ARG A 60 -2.88 -16.80 -8.84
C ARG A 60 -2.42 -15.87 -7.70
N TRP A 61 -3.04 -16.01 -6.53
CA TRP A 61 -2.75 -15.25 -5.31
C TRP A 61 -1.69 -15.91 -4.42
N SER A 62 -1.27 -17.13 -4.75
CA SER A 62 -0.27 -17.87 -4.01
C SER A 62 1.08 -17.15 -3.94
N GLY A 63 1.72 -17.15 -2.77
CA GLY A 63 3.03 -16.55 -2.54
C GLY A 63 3.00 -15.02 -2.55
N ARG A 64 1.89 -14.40 -2.13
CA ARG A 64 1.72 -12.95 -2.13
C ARG A 64 1.48 -12.38 -0.73
N LEU A 65 2.10 -11.24 -0.44
CA LEU A 65 1.61 -10.36 0.61
C LEU A 65 0.27 -9.78 0.16
N ILE A 66 -0.74 -9.90 1.00
CA ILE A 66 -2.12 -9.49 0.76
C ILE A 66 -2.41 -8.29 1.64
N PHE A 67 -2.80 -7.19 1.02
CA PHE A 67 -3.20 -5.96 1.69
C PHE A 67 -4.72 -5.82 1.56
N PRO A 68 -5.45 -5.70 2.67
CA PRO A 68 -6.88 -5.42 2.62
C PRO A 68 -7.10 -3.96 2.19
N LEU A 69 -8.16 -3.72 1.44
CA LEU A 69 -8.49 -2.41 0.88
C LEU A 69 -9.94 -2.06 1.21
N GLN A 70 -10.18 -0.79 1.48
CA GLN A 70 -11.51 -0.21 1.66
C GLN A 70 -12.11 0.12 0.29
N ALA A 71 -13.05 -0.70 -0.15
CA ALA A 71 -13.81 -0.49 -1.38
C ALA A 71 -15.27 -0.13 -1.06
N ALA A 72 -15.99 0.45 -2.01
CA ALA A 72 -17.40 0.78 -1.83
C ALA A 72 -18.21 -0.50 -1.49
N GLY A 73 -18.84 -0.53 -0.31
CA GLY A 73 -19.74 -1.59 0.13
C GLY A 73 -19.10 -2.97 0.35
N SER A 74 -17.78 -3.13 0.20
CA SER A 74 -17.11 -4.42 0.39
C SER A 74 -15.60 -4.26 0.63
N ARG A 75 -14.95 -5.35 1.03
CA ARG A 75 -13.49 -5.39 1.22
C ARG A 75 -12.80 -5.85 -0.06
N GLY A 76 -11.93 -5.00 -0.60
CA GLY A 76 -11.05 -5.37 -1.71
C GLY A 76 -9.67 -5.82 -1.22
N TYR A 77 -8.83 -6.28 -2.15
CA TYR A 77 -7.47 -6.74 -1.86
C TYR A 77 -6.53 -6.40 -3.00
N ILE A 78 -5.27 -6.14 -2.64
CA ILE A 78 -4.15 -6.12 -3.56
C ILE A 78 -3.06 -7.09 -3.06
N GLY A 79 -2.42 -7.80 -3.99
CA GLY A 79 -1.47 -8.86 -3.70
C GLY A 79 -0.10 -8.60 -4.33
N ARG A 80 0.95 -8.38 -3.52
CA ARG A 80 2.35 -8.28 -3.96
C ARG A 80 2.98 -9.66 -4.03
N THR A 81 3.43 -10.09 -5.20
CA THR A 81 4.18 -11.35 -5.31
C THR A 81 5.53 -11.29 -4.63
N LEU A 82 5.86 -12.33 -3.88
CA LEU A 82 7.20 -12.59 -3.34
C LEU A 82 8.00 -13.57 -4.22
N TRP A 83 7.43 -14.00 -5.35
CA TRP A 83 8.08 -14.92 -6.26
C TRP A 83 9.45 -14.40 -6.68
N GLY A 84 10.46 -15.25 -6.54
CA GLY A 84 11.83 -14.94 -6.93
C GLY A 84 12.59 -13.96 -6.02
N TRP A 85 11.95 -13.41 -4.98
CA TRP A 85 12.66 -12.57 -4.00
C TRP A 85 13.73 -13.38 -3.28
N ARG A 86 14.89 -12.76 -3.07
CA ARG A 86 15.99 -13.29 -2.27
C ARG A 86 16.45 -12.20 -1.30
N PRO A 87 16.83 -12.55 -0.06
CA PRO A 87 17.43 -11.58 0.86
C PRO A 87 18.61 -10.85 0.22
N GLY A 88 18.71 -9.55 0.44
CA GLY A 88 19.68 -8.64 -0.18
C GLY A 88 19.29 -8.10 -1.56
N MET A 89 18.16 -8.54 -2.13
CA MET A 89 17.59 -7.93 -3.34
C MET A 89 16.93 -6.59 -3.00
N ASP A 90 16.96 -5.62 -3.91
CA ASP A 90 16.21 -4.37 -3.78
C ASP A 90 14.91 -4.38 -4.63
N GLU A 91 14.13 -3.31 -4.53
CA GLU A 91 12.88 -3.16 -5.27
C GLU A 91 13.04 -3.22 -6.80
N ASN A 92 14.14 -2.67 -7.31
CA ASN A 92 14.39 -2.52 -8.73
C ASN A 92 14.84 -3.85 -9.35
N ALA A 93 15.75 -4.57 -8.69
CA ALA A 93 16.16 -5.91 -9.05
C ALA A 93 14.95 -6.88 -9.07
N HIS A 94 14.06 -6.78 -8.07
CA HIS A 94 12.84 -7.60 -8.06
C HIS A 94 11.85 -7.21 -9.17
N LYS A 95 11.71 -5.91 -9.46
CA LYS A 95 10.90 -5.41 -10.57
C LYS A 95 11.39 -5.98 -11.90
N GLN A 96 12.68 -5.85 -12.20
CA GLN A 96 13.31 -6.36 -13.42
C GLN A 96 13.15 -7.89 -13.56
N LEU A 97 13.27 -8.63 -12.46
CA LEU A 97 13.05 -10.07 -12.47
C LEU A 97 11.61 -10.43 -12.88
N LEU A 98 10.63 -9.68 -12.39
CA LEU A 98 9.20 -9.93 -12.62
C LEU A 98 8.68 -9.43 -13.97
N GLU A 99 9.40 -8.52 -14.63
CA GLU A 99 9.07 -8.02 -15.96
C GLU A 99 9.47 -8.98 -17.10
N ARG A 100 10.22 -10.04 -16.78
CA ARG A 100 10.56 -11.10 -17.76
C ARG A 100 9.31 -11.88 -18.20
N LEU A 101 9.31 -12.35 -19.45
CA LEU A 101 8.21 -13.16 -20.00
C LEU A 101 7.97 -14.43 -19.15
N GLY A 102 6.70 -14.78 -18.96
CA GLY A 102 6.30 -15.98 -18.22
C GLY A 102 6.41 -15.88 -16.68
N ARG A 103 6.70 -14.69 -16.14
CA ARG A 103 6.74 -14.45 -14.69
C ARG A 103 5.39 -14.01 -14.15
N PRO A 104 5.09 -14.29 -12.86
CA PRO A 104 3.82 -13.88 -12.26
C PRO A 104 3.74 -12.35 -12.18
N GLN A 105 2.53 -11.82 -12.37
CA GLN A 105 2.29 -10.37 -12.25
C GLN A 105 2.77 -9.83 -10.90
N ARG A 106 3.47 -8.69 -10.92
CA ARG A 106 4.00 -8.01 -9.73
C ARG A 106 2.93 -7.75 -8.69
N TRP A 107 1.80 -7.22 -9.15
CA TRP A 107 0.61 -6.91 -8.38
C TRP A 107 -0.61 -7.53 -9.02
N ILE A 108 -1.55 -8.03 -8.21
CA ILE A 108 -2.90 -8.38 -8.64
C ILE A 108 -3.90 -7.77 -7.67
N LYS A 109 -5.10 -7.42 -8.14
CA LYS A 109 -6.14 -6.84 -7.31
C LYS A 109 -7.49 -7.50 -7.51
N THR A 110 -8.37 -7.36 -6.54
CA THR A 110 -9.80 -7.60 -6.74
C THR A 110 -10.42 -6.45 -7.52
N ASN A 111 -11.64 -6.64 -8.03
CA ASN A 111 -12.46 -5.57 -8.58
C ASN A 111 -13.82 -5.59 -7.87
N PRO A 112 -14.21 -4.53 -7.14
CA PRO A 112 -13.42 -3.32 -6.86
C PRO A 112 -12.18 -3.61 -5.99
N ALA A 113 -11.15 -2.77 -6.12
CA ALA A 113 -9.94 -2.84 -5.29
C ALA A 113 -10.08 -1.94 -4.06
N GLY A 114 -10.33 -0.65 -4.23
CA GLY A 114 -10.42 0.31 -3.10
C GLY A 114 -9.06 0.83 -2.65
N CYS A 115 -9.04 1.57 -1.53
CA CYS A 115 -7.83 2.21 -0.99
C CYS A 115 -7.36 1.52 0.28
N PHE A 116 -6.04 1.45 0.52
CA PHE A 116 -5.51 0.92 1.77
C PHE A 116 -5.59 2.00 2.85
N SER A 117 -6.51 1.83 3.80
CA SER A 117 -6.84 2.82 4.82
C SER A 117 -7.66 2.19 5.95
N VAL A 118 -7.83 2.93 7.05
CA VAL A 118 -8.94 2.68 7.99
C VAL A 118 -10.28 2.93 7.28
N PRO A 119 -11.42 2.44 7.82
CA PRO A 119 -12.73 2.77 7.26
C PRO A 119 -12.92 4.28 7.07
N PRO A 120 -13.57 4.74 5.96
CA PRO A 120 -13.68 6.16 5.65
C PRO A 120 -14.19 7.03 6.80
N GLU A 121 -15.18 6.55 7.55
CA GLU A 121 -15.76 7.24 8.71
C GLU A 121 -14.76 7.49 9.85
N GLN A 122 -13.65 6.76 9.91
CA GLN A 122 -12.59 6.92 10.90
C GLN A 122 -11.47 7.84 10.43
N LEU A 123 -11.49 8.29 9.16
CA LEU A 123 -10.45 9.16 8.62
C LEU A 123 -10.39 10.50 9.37
N SER A 124 -9.19 11.03 9.52
CA SER A 124 -8.94 12.35 10.07
C SER A 124 -9.49 13.45 9.17
N SER A 125 -9.75 14.64 9.72
CA SER A 125 -10.10 15.82 8.92
C SER A 125 -8.94 16.30 8.04
N GLN A 126 -7.71 15.87 8.32
CA GLN A 126 -6.51 16.16 7.54
C GLN A 126 -5.85 14.84 7.09
N LEU A 127 -5.73 14.62 5.79
CA LEU A 127 -5.21 13.39 5.22
C LEU A 127 -3.91 13.57 4.44
N ILE A 128 -3.11 12.51 4.43
CA ILE A 128 -1.97 12.28 3.56
C ILE A 128 -2.36 11.15 2.61
N VAL A 129 -2.33 11.44 1.31
CA VAL A 129 -2.62 10.44 0.28
C VAL A 129 -1.32 10.08 -0.42
N VAL A 130 -0.95 8.81 -0.32
CA VAL A 130 0.25 8.23 -0.96
C VAL A 130 -0.15 7.21 -2.03
N GLU A 131 0.78 6.83 -2.90
CA GLU A 131 0.48 5.95 -4.02
C GLU A 131 0.40 4.47 -3.60
N GLY A 132 1.46 3.94 -3.01
CA GLY A 132 1.62 2.52 -2.72
C GLY A 132 1.21 2.10 -1.32
N THR A 133 0.88 0.82 -1.16
CA THR A 133 0.61 0.24 0.16
C THR A 133 1.84 0.27 1.07
N PHE A 134 3.04 0.17 0.50
CA PHE A 134 4.29 0.23 1.25
C PHE A 134 4.61 1.64 1.75
N ASP A 135 4.28 2.70 0.99
CA ASP A 135 4.41 4.09 1.45
C ASP A 135 3.57 4.34 2.69
N ARG A 136 2.31 3.87 2.67
CA ARG A 136 1.44 3.96 3.86
C ARG A 136 2.07 3.24 5.04
N LEU A 137 2.55 2.01 4.87
CA LEU A 137 3.21 1.28 5.97
C LEU A 137 4.49 1.99 6.45
N ALA A 138 5.26 2.62 5.57
CA ALA A 138 6.44 3.40 5.95
C ALA A 138 6.06 4.61 6.81
N LEU A 139 5.02 5.37 6.43
CA LEU A 139 4.52 6.48 7.23
C LEU A 139 4.01 6.00 8.60
N LEU A 140 3.27 4.90 8.66
CA LEU A 140 2.82 4.32 9.93
C LEU A 140 4.00 3.89 10.80
N SER A 141 5.02 3.28 10.20
CA SER A 141 6.27 2.89 10.89
C SER A 141 7.01 4.10 11.45
N ALA A 142 6.89 5.25 10.76
CA ALA A 142 7.47 6.51 11.22
C ALA A 142 6.63 7.21 12.30
N GLY A 143 5.45 6.70 12.66
CA GLY A 143 4.58 7.24 13.71
C GLY A 143 3.47 8.17 13.23
N PHE A 144 3.13 8.19 11.95
CA PHE A 144 1.87 8.80 11.49
C PHE A 144 0.68 7.95 11.92
N ARG A 145 -0.47 8.58 12.21
CA ARG A 145 -1.66 7.84 12.67
C ARG A 145 -2.37 7.17 11.51
N ALA A 146 -3.06 6.06 11.79
CA ALA A 146 -3.70 5.25 10.76
C ALA A 146 -4.84 5.97 10.04
N GLU A 147 -5.49 6.89 10.74
CA GLU A 147 -6.59 7.75 10.29
C GLU A 147 -6.09 8.90 9.40
N GLU A 148 -4.79 9.20 9.41
CA GLU A 148 -4.20 10.30 8.67
C GLU A 148 -3.66 9.87 7.30
N VAL A 149 -3.48 8.57 7.05
CA VAL A 149 -2.75 8.09 5.86
C VAL A 149 -3.59 7.12 5.03
N VAL A 150 -3.78 7.45 3.75
CA VAL A 150 -4.48 6.65 2.75
C VAL A 150 -3.52 6.30 1.61
N ALA A 151 -3.47 5.03 1.22
CA ALA A 151 -2.76 4.59 0.02
C ALA A 151 -3.73 4.24 -1.11
N LEU A 152 -3.49 4.79 -2.30
CA LEU A 152 -4.32 4.57 -3.48
C LEU A 152 -4.23 3.13 -4.02
N ALA A 153 -3.12 2.43 -3.81
CA ALA A 153 -2.95 1.03 -4.19
C ALA A 153 -3.30 0.73 -5.67
N GLY A 154 -2.94 1.65 -6.57
CA GLY A 154 -3.17 1.51 -8.01
C GLY A 154 -4.63 1.68 -8.44
N VAL A 155 -5.43 2.44 -7.69
CA VAL A 155 -6.72 2.99 -8.16
C VAL A 155 -6.71 4.51 -8.13
N ALA A 156 -7.50 5.13 -9.01
CA ALA A 156 -7.84 6.55 -8.84
C ALA A 156 -8.79 6.68 -7.65
N LEU A 157 -8.58 7.68 -6.79
CA LEU A 157 -9.49 7.97 -5.69
C LEU A 157 -10.84 8.43 -6.24
N PRO A 158 -11.94 7.70 -6.02
CA PRO A 158 -13.24 8.18 -6.45
C PRO A 158 -13.58 9.47 -5.70
N ALA A 159 -14.10 10.46 -6.42
CA ALA A 159 -14.55 11.74 -5.88
C ALA A 159 -15.42 11.59 -4.62
N THR A 160 -16.31 10.63 -4.60
CA THR A 160 -17.28 10.41 -3.52
C THR A 160 -16.74 9.55 -2.37
N TRP A 161 -15.49 9.07 -2.47
CA TRP A 161 -14.93 8.16 -1.46
C TRP A 161 -14.55 8.90 -0.18
N LEU A 162 -14.12 10.16 -0.27
CA LEU A 162 -13.74 10.95 0.90
C LEU A 162 -14.98 11.48 1.63
N PRO A 163 -15.13 11.19 2.93
CA PRO A 163 -16.24 11.69 3.73
C PRO A 163 -16.27 13.22 3.83
N PRO A 164 -17.44 13.84 4.05
CA PRO A 164 -17.59 15.29 4.21
C PRO A 164 -16.68 15.93 5.27
N HIS A 165 -16.30 15.23 6.33
CA HIS A 165 -15.46 15.78 7.41
C HIS A 165 -13.97 15.90 7.05
N VAL A 166 -13.50 15.28 5.97
CA VAL A 166 -12.12 15.40 5.47
C VAL A 166 -11.94 16.75 4.80
N ARG A 167 -11.32 17.73 5.45
CA ARG A 167 -11.25 19.12 4.96
C ARG A 167 -9.98 19.41 4.17
N SER A 168 -8.85 18.83 4.57
CA SER A 168 -7.57 19.06 3.92
C SER A 168 -6.87 17.76 3.52
N VAL A 169 -6.18 17.82 2.40
CA VAL A 169 -5.46 16.69 1.80
C VAL A 169 -4.07 17.13 1.36
N LEU A 170 -3.06 16.43 1.85
CA LEU A 170 -1.70 16.46 1.32
C LEU A 170 -1.54 15.30 0.34
N LEU A 171 -1.38 15.62 -0.94
CA LEU A 171 -1.02 14.65 -1.95
C LEU A 171 0.49 14.43 -1.94
N ALA A 172 0.91 13.20 -1.65
CA ALA A 172 2.29 12.77 -1.56
C ALA A 172 2.46 11.52 -2.44
N LEU A 173 2.20 11.65 -3.74
CA LEU A 173 2.34 10.58 -4.73
C LEU A 173 3.80 10.44 -5.20
N ASP A 174 4.08 9.42 -5.99
CA ASP A 174 5.43 9.15 -6.50
C ASP A 174 5.91 10.29 -7.41
N GLY A 175 7.24 10.48 -7.49
CA GLY A 175 7.86 11.58 -8.24
C GLY A 175 8.02 11.34 -9.74
N ASP A 176 7.41 10.29 -10.31
CA ASP A 176 7.52 9.98 -11.74
C ASP A 176 6.44 10.71 -12.58
N GLU A 177 6.54 10.59 -13.90
CA GLU A 177 5.62 11.26 -14.84
C GLU A 177 4.16 10.89 -14.58
N GLY A 178 3.89 9.61 -14.27
CA GLY A 178 2.56 9.12 -13.93
C GLY A 178 2.04 9.69 -12.60
N GLY A 179 2.91 9.79 -11.60
CA GLY A 179 2.61 10.41 -10.31
C GLY A 179 2.31 11.91 -10.43
N GLY A 180 3.02 12.62 -11.31
CA GLY A 180 2.78 14.04 -11.63
C GLY A 180 1.39 14.29 -12.22
N GLU A 181 1.02 13.54 -13.27
CA GLU A 181 -0.32 13.64 -13.88
C GLU A 181 -1.43 13.24 -12.90
N ALA A 182 -1.23 12.15 -12.15
CA ALA A 182 -2.18 11.70 -11.14
C ALA A 182 -2.38 12.75 -10.05
N THR A 183 -1.30 13.40 -9.60
CA THR A 183 -1.34 14.48 -8.61
C THR A 183 -2.13 15.67 -9.13
N ALA A 184 -1.85 16.13 -10.35
CA ALA A 184 -2.55 17.27 -10.94
C ALA A 184 -4.05 17.01 -11.05
N ARG A 185 -4.43 15.85 -11.61
CA ARG A 185 -5.83 15.45 -11.78
C ARG A 185 -6.56 15.32 -10.44
N LEU A 186 -5.97 14.61 -9.48
CA LEU A 186 -6.59 14.40 -8.17
C LEU A 186 -6.70 15.72 -7.39
N SER A 187 -5.69 16.59 -7.51
CA SER A 187 -5.70 17.91 -6.88
C SER A 187 -6.83 18.78 -7.41
N ALA A 188 -7.04 18.83 -8.73
CA ALA A 188 -8.16 19.55 -9.33
C ALA A 188 -9.51 19.00 -8.84
N GLN A 189 -9.70 17.69 -8.92
CA GLN A 189 -10.94 17.02 -8.50
C GLN A 189 -11.28 17.28 -7.02
N LEU A 190 -10.30 17.25 -6.12
CA LEU A 190 -10.51 17.51 -4.70
C LEU A 190 -10.80 18.99 -4.42
N ARG A 191 -10.17 19.91 -5.14
CA ARG A 191 -10.45 21.35 -5.02
C ARG A 191 -11.85 21.70 -5.50
N GLU A 192 -12.32 21.09 -6.58
CA GLU A 192 -13.70 21.23 -7.07
C GLU A 192 -14.74 20.80 -6.02
N GLN A 193 -14.37 19.91 -5.11
CA GLN A 193 -15.19 19.48 -3.97
C GLN A 193 -15.05 20.38 -2.73
N GLY A 194 -14.35 21.51 -2.85
CA GLY A 194 -14.14 22.46 -1.75
C GLY A 194 -13.12 21.99 -0.72
N ARG A 195 -12.22 21.05 -1.06
CA ARG A 195 -11.13 20.62 -0.16
C ARG A 195 -9.90 21.51 -0.30
N ALA A 196 -9.21 21.74 0.82
CA ALA A 196 -7.89 22.35 0.80
C ALA A 196 -6.86 21.28 0.37
N VAL A 197 -6.13 21.52 -0.72
CA VAL A 197 -5.20 20.54 -1.27
C VAL A 197 -3.81 21.12 -1.41
N ASN A 198 -2.86 20.51 -0.72
CA ASN A 198 -1.43 20.76 -0.85
C ASN A 198 -0.75 19.54 -1.50
N CYS A 199 0.38 19.76 -2.15
CA CYS A 199 1.19 18.68 -2.72
C CYS A 199 2.56 18.67 -2.07
N CYS A 200 3.05 17.49 -1.69
CA CYS A 200 4.42 17.26 -1.27
C CYS A 200 5.07 16.33 -2.30
N LEU A 201 5.96 16.88 -3.10
CA LEU A 201 6.72 16.10 -4.08
C LEU A 201 7.90 15.42 -3.39
N ILE A 202 8.31 14.28 -3.94
CA ILE A 202 9.58 13.64 -3.58
C ILE A 202 10.72 14.64 -3.91
N PRO A 203 11.63 14.93 -2.96
CA PRO A 203 12.78 15.79 -3.24
C PRO A 203 13.66 15.22 -4.38
N PRO A 204 14.12 16.03 -5.33
CA PRO A 204 14.99 15.59 -6.43
C PRO A 204 16.45 15.47 -5.98
N ASP A 205 16.69 14.82 -4.84
CA ASP A 205 18.00 14.68 -4.20
C ASP A 205 18.65 13.30 -4.43
N GLY A 206 17.99 12.42 -5.17
CA GLY A 206 18.44 11.06 -5.44
C GLY A 206 18.34 10.11 -4.24
N GLN A 207 17.73 10.53 -3.12
CA GLN A 207 17.69 9.74 -1.88
C GLN A 207 16.40 8.90 -1.74
N GLY A 208 15.94 8.32 -2.85
CA GLY A 208 14.77 7.46 -2.92
C GLY A 208 13.66 8.03 -3.81
N LYS A 209 13.03 7.15 -4.60
CA LYS A 209 12.02 7.53 -5.61
C LYS A 209 10.58 7.59 -5.07
N ASP A 210 10.34 6.91 -3.96
CA ASP A 210 9.05 6.80 -3.29
C ASP A 210 9.24 6.93 -1.75
N TRP A 211 8.16 7.12 -1.01
CA TRP A 211 8.25 7.39 0.44
C TRP A 211 8.72 6.17 1.22
N ASN A 212 8.43 4.94 0.76
CA ASN A 212 8.98 3.74 1.38
C ASN A 212 10.50 3.65 1.20
N GLU A 213 11.02 3.94 0.02
CA GLU A 213 12.46 3.93 -0.26
C GLU A 213 13.18 5.02 0.53
N ARG A 214 12.62 6.23 0.62
CA ARG A 214 13.16 7.30 1.48
C ARG A 214 13.21 6.88 2.94
N TRP A 215 12.15 6.27 3.45
CA TRP A 215 12.10 5.72 4.81
C TRP A 215 13.15 4.62 5.02
N ARG A 216 13.27 3.68 4.08
CA ARG A 216 14.24 2.59 4.14
C ARG A 216 15.69 3.10 4.18
N LEU A 217 16.01 4.13 3.41
CA LEU A 217 17.37 4.66 3.27
C LEU A 217 17.75 5.64 4.38
N LEU A 218 16.81 6.49 4.81
CA LEU A 218 17.11 7.66 5.67
C LEU A 218 16.31 7.70 6.97
N GLY A 219 15.42 6.74 7.21
CA GLY A 219 14.53 6.73 8.37
C GLY A 219 13.71 8.01 8.46
N HIS A 220 13.66 8.62 9.66
CA HIS A 220 12.89 9.85 9.90
C HIS A 220 13.32 11.02 9.01
N ALA A 221 14.61 11.15 8.70
CA ALA A 221 15.10 12.22 7.83
C ALA A 221 14.52 12.11 6.41
N GLY A 222 14.30 10.90 5.91
CA GLY A 222 13.70 10.67 4.59
C GLY A 222 12.27 11.17 4.47
N LEU A 223 11.51 11.19 5.57
CA LEU A 223 10.11 11.63 5.63
C LEU A 223 9.93 13.04 6.19
N GLN A 224 11.03 13.73 6.52
CA GLN A 224 10.98 15.08 7.07
C GLN A 224 10.25 16.09 6.16
N PRO A 225 10.45 16.11 4.82
CA PRO A 225 9.72 17.01 3.93
C PRO A 225 8.20 16.83 4.00
N LEU A 226 7.76 15.56 4.13
CA LEU A 226 6.36 15.20 4.24
C LEU A 226 5.79 15.63 5.60
N ARG A 227 6.55 15.42 6.70
CA ARG A 227 6.17 15.90 8.04
C ARG A 227 5.98 17.41 8.09
N ASP A 228 6.91 18.15 7.50
CA ASP A 228 6.86 19.61 7.50
C ASP A 228 5.72 20.12 6.63
N SER A 229 5.43 19.46 5.52
CA SER A 229 4.27 19.78 4.69
C SER A 229 2.95 19.46 5.37
N TYR A 230 2.87 18.35 6.09
CA TYR A 230 1.67 17.94 6.84
C TYR A 230 1.34 18.91 7.97
N ARG A 231 2.35 19.39 8.71
CA ARG A 231 2.17 20.40 9.78
C ARG A 231 1.64 21.75 9.30
N ARG A 232 1.72 22.02 8.00
CA ARG A 232 1.25 23.27 7.36
C ARG A 232 -0.15 23.14 6.75
N LEU A 233 -0.81 21.99 6.85
CA LEU A 233 -2.20 21.77 6.42
C LEU A 233 -3.22 22.41 7.38
#